data_AF-A0A2V6FBC6-F1
#
_entry.id   AF-A0A2V6FBC6-F1
#
_cell.length_a   1.000
_cell.length_b   1.000
_cell.length_c   1.000
_cell.angle_alpha   90.00
_cell.angle_beta   90.00
_cell.angle_gamma   90.00
#
_symmetry.space_group_name_H-M   'P 1'
#
loop_
_entity.id
_entity.type
_entity.pdbx_description
1 polymer ?
#
loop_
_entity_poly.entity_id
_entity_poly.type
_entity_poly.pdbx_seq_one_letter_code
_entity_poly.pdbx_strand_id
1 'polypeptide(L)' 'MKTKWFRKWGWLYQPASWQGFAIVTGALLFCAQVFWAVDRKSHSVSDTLYGVFPFFVCSFLLLDWIAARTSRESN' A
#
# COMPACT_ATOMS: atom_id res chain seq x y z
N MET A 1 -2.07 -25.81 -8.45
CA MET A 1 -1.58 -24.48 -8.85
C MET A 1 -1.64 -23.57 -7.62
N LYS A 2 -0.49 -23.12 -7.08
CA LYS A 2 -0.50 -22.12 -5.99
C LYS A 2 -0.88 -20.77 -6.60
N THR A 3 -2.03 -20.22 -6.24
CA THR A 3 -2.51 -18.94 -6.77
C THR A 3 -1.57 -17.82 -6.30
N LYS A 4 -0.92 -17.12 -7.24
CA LYS A 4 -0.07 -15.96 -6.94
C LYS A 4 -0.95 -14.83 -6.41
N TRP A 5 -0.58 -14.21 -5.30
CA TRP A 5 -1.39 -13.11 -4.74
C TRP A 5 -1.16 -11.81 -5.50
N PHE A 6 0.07 -11.62 -5.96
CA PHE A 6 0.47 -10.48 -6.76
C PHE A 6 1.21 -10.96 -8.01
N ARG A 7 0.98 -10.26 -9.13
CA ARG A 7 1.70 -10.42 -10.38
C ARG A 7 2.63 -9.22 -10.56
N LYS A 8 3.93 -9.49 -10.76
CA LYS A 8 4.91 -8.44 -11.06
C LYS A 8 4.57 -7.79 -12.40
N TRP A 9 4.46 -6.47 -12.42
CA TRP A 9 4.24 -5.67 -13.62
C TRP A 9 5.28 -4.55 -13.68
N GLY A 10 6.44 -4.85 -14.28
CA GLY A 10 7.58 -3.94 -14.29
C GLY A 10 8.12 -3.72 -12.89
N TRP A 11 7.99 -2.49 -12.39
CA TRP A 11 8.45 -2.06 -11.06
C TRP A 11 7.36 -2.18 -9.98
N LEU A 12 6.10 -2.38 -10.39
CA LEU A 12 4.96 -2.49 -9.48
C LEU A 12 4.42 -3.91 -9.43
N TYR A 13 3.51 -4.16 -8.50
CA TYR A 13 2.83 -5.43 -8.32
C TYR A 13 1.32 -5.25 -8.44
N GLN A 14 0.70 -5.94 -9.40
CA GLN A 14 -0.76 -5.98 -9.52
C GLN A 14 -1.35 -7.10 -8.68
N PRO A 15 -2.43 -6.86 -7.92
CA PRO A 15 -3.14 -7.93 -7.23
C PRO A 15 -3.74 -8.91 -8.24
N ALA A 16 -3.44 -10.20 -8.07
CA ALA A 16 -3.90 -11.29 -8.93
C ALA A 16 -4.83 -12.28 -8.18
N SER A 17 -5.03 -12.07 -6.88
CA SER A 17 -5.94 -12.84 -6.04
C SER A 17 -6.75 -11.94 -5.10
N TRP A 18 -7.80 -12.50 -4.50
CA TRP A 18 -8.58 -11.81 -3.47
C TRP A 18 -7.72 -11.33 -2.30
N GLN A 19 -6.73 -12.13 -1.87
CA GLN A 19 -5.79 -11.73 -0.82
C GLN A 19 -4.98 -10.48 -1.23
N GLY A 20 -4.50 -10.42 -2.48
CA GLY A 20 -3.81 -9.24 -2.99
C GLY A 20 -4.69 -8.00 -2.97
N PHE A 21 -5.95 -8.13 -3.42
CA PHE A 21 -6.93 -7.05 -3.35
C PHE A 21 -7.22 -6.61 -1.91
N ALA A 22 -7.37 -7.55 -0.98
CA ALA A 22 -7.62 -7.24 0.43
C ALA A 22 -6.47 -6.42 1.04
N ILE A 23 -5.21 -6.77 0.74
CA ILE A 23 -4.03 -6.05 1.25
C ILE A 23 -3.94 -4.65 0.64
N VAL A 24 -4.15 -4.50 -0.67
CA VAL A 24 -4.16 -3.19 -1.34
C VAL A 24 -5.28 -2.31 -0.77
N THR A 25 -6.49 -2.84 -0.65
CA THR A 25 -7.64 -2.11 -0.07
C THR A 25 -7.36 -1.71 1.36
N GLY A 26 -6.77 -2.58 2.18
CA GLY A 26 -6.36 -2.25 3.54
C GLY A 26 -5.36 -1.10 3.62
N ALA A 27 -4.34 -1.12 2.75
CA ALA A 27 -3.37 -0.03 2.65
C ALA A 27 -4.02 1.30 2.24
N LEU A 28 -4.93 1.28 1.26
CA LEU A 28 -5.66 2.47 0.82
C LEU A 28 -6.58 3.03 1.91
N LEU A 29 -7.32 2.16 2.62
CA LEU A 29 -8.17 2.58 3.74
C LEU A 29 -7.35 3.20 4.86
N PHE A 30 -6.20 2.61 5.20
CA PHE A 30 -5.26 3.18 6.17
C PHE A 30 -4.77 4.57 5.74
N CYS A 31 -4.30 4.71 4.49
CA CYS A 31 -3.84 5.98 3.95
C CYS A 31 -4.96 7.04 3.97
N ALA A 32 -6.18 6.67 3.59
CA ALA A 32 -7.33 7.58 3.64
C ALA A 32 -7.66 8.03 5.07
N GLN A 33 -7.63 7.11 6.04
CA GLN A 33 -7.84 7.43 7.45
C GLN A 33 -6.76 8.37 7.99
N VAL A 34 -5.49 8.10 7.70
CA VAL A 34 -4.36 8.95 8.10
C VAL A 34 -4.48 10.34 7.47
N PHE A 35 -4.76 10.39 6.16
CA PHE A 35 -4.96 11.66 5.46
C PHE A 35 -6.05 12.49 6.13
N TRP A 36 -7.23 11.90 6.37
CA TRP A 36 -8.32 12.61 7.02
C TRP A 36 -7.96 13.06 8.45
N ALA A 37 -7.23 12.24 9.20
CA ALA A 37 -6.82 12.56 10.56
C ALA A 37 -5.76 13.67 10.65
N VAL A 38 -4.87 13.75 9.66
CA VAL A 38 -3.84 14.80 9.55
C VAL A 38 -4.48 16.08 9.02
N ASP A 39 -5.18 16.00 7.88
CA ASP A 39 -5.72 17.15 7.16
C ASP A 39 -6.70 17.98 8.01
N ARG A 40 -7.53 17.33 8.84
CA ARG A 40 -8.44 18.03 9.78
C ARG A 40 -7.72 18.90 10.83
N LYS A 41 -6.41 18.75 11.01
CA LYS A 41 -5.57 19.51 11.95
C LYS A 41 -4.56 20.41 11.22
N SER A 42 -4.44 20.25 9.90
CA SER A 42 -3.48 21.00 9.09
C SER A 42 -3.97 22.41 8.82
N HIS A 43 -3.03 23.36 8.74
CA HIS A 43 -3.32 24.75 8.36
C HIS A 43 -2.88 25.06 6.93
N SER A 44 -2.12 24.16 6.30
CA SER A 44 -1.65 24.28 4.93
C SER A 44 -1.53 22.91 4.25
N VAL A 45 -1.46 22.92 2.92
CA VAL A 45 -1.22 21.71 2.12
C VAL A 45 0.14 21.09 2.46
N SER A 46 1.15 21.92 2.74
CA SER A 46 2.48 21.46 3.16
C SER A 46 2.42 20.71 4.49
N ASP A 47 1.65 21.21 5.47
CA ASP A 47 1.48 20.53 6.76
C ASP A 47 0.84 19.15 6.59
N THR A 48 -0.18 19.04 5.73
CA THR A 48 -0.78 17.75 5.38
C THR A 48 0.24 16.83 4.71
N LEU A 49 1.00 17.34 3.73
CA LEU A 49 2.00 16.55 3.00
C LEU A 49 3.10 16.01 3.92
N TYR A 50 3.67 16.85 4.78
CA TYR A 50 4.67 16.41 5.76
C TYR A 50 4.08 15.48 6.83
N GLY A 51 2.84 15.73 7.25
CA GLY A 51 2.15 14.92 8.25
C GLY A 51 1.81 13.50 7.77
N VAL A 52 1.40 13.33 6.51
CA VAL A 52 1.06 12.00 5.97
C VAL A 52 2.28 11.21 5.47
N PHE A 53 3.35 11.91 5.07
CA PHE A 53 4.56 11.32 4.48
C PHE A 53 5.09 10.07 5.21
N PRO A 54 5.38 10.09 6.53
CA PRO A 54 5.96 8.92 7.19
C PRO A 54 5.03 7.71 7.18
N PHE A 55 3.70 7.93 7.25
CA PHE A 55 2.72 6.85 7.24
C PHE A 55 2.55 6.24 5.85
N PHE A 56 2.48 7.10 4.82
CA PHE A 56 2.30 6.67 3.45
C PHE A 56 3.52 5.90 2.95
N VAL A 57 4.72 6.41 3.22
CA VAL A 57 5.96 5.74 2.83
C VAL A 57 6.09 4.37 3.51
N CYS A 58 5.87 4.29 4.82
CA CYS A 58 5.91 3.01 5.54
C CYS A 58 4.84 2.03 5.02
N SER A 59 3.63 2.50 4.74
CA SER A 59 2.55 1.66 4.22
C SER A 59 2.88 1.10 2.84
N PHE A 60 3.38 1.93 1.93
CA PHE A 60 3.75 1.49 0.57
C PHE A 60 4.99 0.59 0.56
N LEU A 61 5.99 0.84 1.42
CA LEU A 61 7.13 -0.06 1.57
C LEU A 61 6.70 -1.44 2.10
N LEU A 62 5.77 -1.49 3.07
CA LEU A 62 5.23 -2.76 3.55
C LEU A 62 4.44 -3.48 2.46
N LEU A 63 3.60 -2.75 1.71
CA LEU A 63 2.84 -3.31 0.59
C LEU A 63 3.76 -3.90 -0.48
N ASP A 64 4.80 -3.15 -0.87
CA ASP A 64 5.80 -3.60 -1.85
C ASP A 64 6.54 -4.85 -1.35
N TRP A 65 6.97 -4.87 -0.09
CA TRP A 65 7.63 -6.02 0.51
C TRP A 65 6.73 -7.27 0.50
N ILE A 66 5.47 -7.14 0.90
CA ILE A 66 4.49 -8.24 0.88
C ILE A 66 4.30 -8.74 -0.57
N ALA A 67 4.10 -7.84 -1.51
CA ALA A 67 3.87 -8.17 -2.91
C ALA A 67 5.10 -8.86 -3.54
N ALA A 68 6.32 -8.41 -3.20
CA ALA A 68 7.57 -9.04 -3.62
C ALA A 68 7.72 -10.48 -3.10
N ARG A 69 7.27 -10.75 -1.87
CA ARG A 69 7.32 -12.10 -1.28
C ARG A 69 6.25 -13.04 -1.83
N THR A 70 5.09 -12.49 -2.20
CA THR A 70 3.91 -13.26 -2.63
C THR A 70 3.73 -13.34 -4.15
N SER A 71 4.63 -12.70 -4.91
CA SER A 71 4.73 -12.80 -6.37
C SER A 71 5.63 -13.93 -6.86
N ARG A 72 6.49 -14.48 -6.00
CA ARG A 72 7.42 -15.55 -6.37
C ARG A 72 6.68 -16.88 -6.53
N GLU A 73 6.94 -17.53 -7.65
CA GLU A 73 6.50 -18.91 -7.90
C GLU A 73 7.35 -19.85 -7.04
N SER A 74 6.71 -20.83 -6.40
CA SER A 74 7.37 -21.96 -5.78
C SER A 74 8.05 -22.75 -6.90
N ASN A 75 9.35 -22.51 -7.11
CA ASN A 75 10.20 -23.42 -7.89
C ASN A 75 10.39 -24.71 -7.09
#